data_AF-A0A6I1F0D4-F1
#
_entry.id   AF-A0A6I1F0D4-F1
#
_cell.length_a   1.000
_cell.length_b   1.000
_cell.length_c   1.000
_cell.angle_alpha   90.00
_cell.angle_beta   90.00
_cell.angle_gamma   90.00
#
_symmetry.space_group_name_H-M   'P 1'
#
loop_
_entity.id
_entity.type
_entity.pdbx_description
1 polymer ?
#
loop_
_entity_poly.entity_id
_entity_poly.type
_entity_poly.pdbx_seq_one_letter_code
_entity_poly.pdbx_strand_id
1 'polypeptide(L)'
;MGKVEENQLSGVSENNPFTNHSNIVDVNNIVGTHNVNPHYVQGYTKSDGTQVDGYWRDGDSDTHHDLTASEGGGYERTNPDGDLTNNLGFDF
;
A
#
# COMPACT_ATOMS: atom_id res chain seq x y z
N MET A 1 13.71 29.71 -27.72
CA MET A 1 14.60 29.22 -26.66
C MET A 1 14.26 29.94 -25.35
N GLY A 2 13.62 29.27 -24.41
CA GLY A 2 13.52 29.71 -23.01
C GLY A 2 14.06 28.56 -22.16
N LYS A 3 15.06 28.84 -21.31
CA LYS A 3 15.76 27.83 -20.50
C LYS A 3 14.86 27.39 -19.35
N VAL A 4 14.83 26.09 -19.11
CA VAL A 4 14.32 25.47 -17.88
C VAL A 4 15.25 25.84 -16.73
N GLU A 5 14.68 26.32 -15.62
CA GLU A 5 15.38 26.41 -14.34
C GLU A 5 14.95 25.22 -13.49
N GLU A 6 15.84 24.22 -13.41
CA GLU A 6 15.79 23.16 -12.41
C GLU A 6 15.99 23.78 -11.02
N ASN A 7 15.00 23.67 -10.14
CA ASN A 7 15.21 24.00 -8.74
C ASN A 7 15.65 22.74 -8.00
N GLN A 8 16.97 22.54 -7.95
CA GLN A 8 17.66 21.55 -7.14
C GLN A 8 17.51 21.93 -5.66
N LEU A 9 16.67 21.23 -4.90
CA LEU A 9 16.66 21.32 -3.43
C LEU A 9 17.26 20.04 -2.84
N SER A 10 18.59 20.03 -2.86
CA SER A 10 19.42 19.18 -2.02
C SER A 10 19.40 19.69 -0.58
N GLY A 11 19.01 18.82 0.38
CA GLY A 11 19.39 18.97 1.78
C GLY A 11 18.28 19.40 2.73
N VAL A 12 17.55 18.44 3.28
CA VAL A 12 16.99 18.57 4.63
C VAL A 12 17.47 17.36 5.44
N SER A 13 18.31 17.67 6.44
CA SER A 13 18.95 16.74 7.37
C SER A 13 17.94 15.80 8.02
N GLU A 14 18.22 14.50 7.88
CA GLU A 14 17.64 13.43 8.69
C GLU A 14 17.90 13.70 10.19
N ASN A 15 16.94 13.33 11.04
CA ASN A 15 17.00 13.28 12.52
C ASN A 15 16.46 14.49 13.32
N ASN A 16 15.23 14.93 13.04
CA ASN A 16 14.44 15.65 14.06
C ASN A 16 13.11 14.92 14.34
N PRO A 17 12.93 14.32 15.54
CA PRO A 17 11.76 13.50 15.85
C PRO A 17 10.45 14.28 16.03
N PHE A 18 10.43 15.60 15.80
CA PHE A 18 9.23 16.44 15.98
C PHE A 18 8.90 17.41 14.84
N THR A 19 9.55 17.34 13.67
CA THR A 19 9.26 18.28 12.55
C THR A 19 8.70 17.65 11.28
N ASN A 20 8.27 16.38 11.29
CA ASN A 20 7.60 15.80 10.12
C ASN A 20 6.09 16.11 10.09
N HIS A 21 5.73 17.38 10.34
CA HIS A 21 4.41 17.95 10.03
C HIS A 21 4.55 19.03 8.93
N SER A 22 5.48 18.83 7.99
CA SER A 22 5.37 19.50 6.70
C SER A 22 4.17 18.86 5.99
N ASN A 23 3.06 19.59 5.94
CA ASN A 23 1.90 19.33 5.08
C ASN A 23 2.27 19.40 3.59
N ILE A 24 3.24 18.60 3.17
CA ILE A 24 3.43 18.19 1.80
C ILE A 24 2.88 16.78 1.81
N VAL A 25 1.58 16.67 1.60
CA VAL A 25 0.92 15.38 1.36
C VAL A 25 1.53 14.90 0.05
N ASP A 26 2.57 14.05 0.13
CA ASP A 26 2.86 13.17 -0.98
C ASP A 26 1.67 12.22 -1.06
N VAL A 27 0.70 12.58 -1.89
CA VAL A 27 -0.56 11.83 -2.06
C VAL A 27 -0.30 10.39 -2.50
N ASN A 28 0.93 10.08 -2.93
CA ASN A 28 1.37 8.75 -3.34
C ASN A 28 2.10 7.97 -2.23
N ASN A 29 2.35 8.59 -1.07
CA ASN A 29 2.96 7.96 0.09
C ASN A 29 2.10 8.27 1.32
N ILE A 30 0.92 7.64 1.38
CA ILE A 30 0.12 7.63 2.60
C ILE A 30 1.04 7.02 3.67
N VAL A 31 1.45 7.85 4.63
CA VAL A 31 2.38 7.44 5.69
C VAL A 31 1.79 6.20 6.35
N GLY A 32 2.51 5.08 6.24
CA GLY A 32 2.06 3.82 6.80
C GLY A 32 1.35 2.89 5.84
N THR A 33 1.45 3.02 4.51
CA THR A 33 0.98 1.99 3.56
C THR A 33 2.10 1.38 2.73
N HIS A 34 1.84 0.20 2.17
CA HIS A 34 2.68 -0.45 1.16
C HIS A 34 1.82 -1.19 0.13
N ASN A 35 2.35 -1.31 -1.08
CA ASN A 35 1.76 -2.11 -2.14
C ASN A 35 1.99 -3.61 -1.88
N VAL A 36 0.93 -4.41 -2.05
CA VAL A 36 1.00 -5.86 -2.03
C VAL A 36 0.83 -6.40 -3.46
N ASN A 37 1.86 -7.08 -3.94
CA ASN A 37 1.82 -7.74 -5.25
C ASN A 37 0.78 -8.87 -5.28
N PRO A 38 0.16 -9.13 -6.45
CA PRO A 38 -0.67 -10.31 -6.66
C PRO A 38 0.03 -11.60 -6.28
N HIS A 39 -0.67 -12.46 -5.54
CA HIS A 39 -0.12 -13.75 -5.14
C HIS A 39 -1.20 -14.80 -4.90
N TYR A 40 -0.82 -16.06 -5.07
CA TYR A 40 -1.66 -17.21 -4.73
C TYR A 40 -1.55 -17.52 -3.23
N VAL A 41 -2.70 -17.67 -2.58
CA VAL A 41 -2.82 -18.12 -1.20
C VAL A 41 -3.14 -19.61 -1.21
N GLN A 42 -2.31 -20.40 -0.52
CA GLN A 42 -2.56 -21.83 -0.37
C GLN A 42 -3.84 -22.10 0.45
N GLY A 43 -4.55 -23.15 0.08
CA GLY A 43 -5.73 -23.61 0.84
C GLY A 43 -5.36 -24.04 2.26
N TYR A 44 -6.31 -23.88 3.18
CA TYR A 44 -6.13 -24.19 4.60
C TYR A 44 -7.45 -24.58 5.26
N THR A 45 -7.37 -25.21 6.43
CA THR A 45 -8.54 -25.52 7.25
C THR A 45 -8.66 -24.48 8.34
N LYS A 46 -9.84 -23.85 8.46
CA LYS A 46 -10.17 -22.91 9.53
C LYS A 46 -10.27 -23.63 10.87
N SER A 47 -10.20 -22.88 11.97
CA SER A 47 -10.34 -23.43 13.33
C SER A 47 -11.69 -24.10 13.61
N ASP A 48 -12.74 -23.73 12.86
CA ASP A 48 -14.07 -24.35 12.95
C ASP A 48 -14.22 -25.62 12.09
N GLY A 49 -13.16 -26.05 11.41
CA GLY A 49 -13.15 -27.22 10.52
C GLY A 49 -13.53 -26.92 9.06
N THR A 50 -13.90 -25.68 8.72
CA THR A 50 -14.22 -25.31 7.34
C THR A 50 -12.97 -25.37 6.46
N GLN A 51 -13.05 -26.10 5.35
CA GLN A 51 -11.99 -26.12 4.34
C GLN A 51 -12.08 -24.87 3.45
N VAL A 52 -10.95 -24.19 3.29
CA VAL A 52 -10.76 -23.09 2.34
C VAL A 52 -9.84 -23.58 1.25
N ASP A 53 -10.34 -23.60 0.01
CA ASP A 53 -9.50 -23.86 -1.15
C ASP A 53 -8.56 -22.67 -1.40
N GLY A 54 -7.43 -22.91 -2.05
CA GLY A 54 -6.50 -21.83 -2.38
C GLY A 54 -7.07 -20.88 -3.43
N TYR A 55 -6.67 -19.62 -3.39
CA TYR A 55 -7.26 -18.53 -4.18
C TYR A 55 -6.24 -17.44 -4.46
N TRP A 56 -6.47 -16.62 -5.48
CA TRP A 56 -5.64 -15.45 -5.78
C TRP A 56 -6.05 -14.23 -4.98
N ARG A 57 -5.05 -13.46 -4.56
CA ARG A 57 -5.21 -12.12 -3.99
C ARG A 57 -4.50 -11.13 -4.90
N ASP A 58 -5.26 -10.55 -5.81
CA ASP A 58 -4.83 -9.60 -6.83
C ASP A 58 -5.56 -8.25 -6.76
N GLY A 59 -6.61 -8.13 -5.94
CA GLY A 59 -7.15 -6.83 -5.53
C GLY A 59 -8.23 -6.23 -6.43
N ASP A 60 -8.72 -6.94 -7.45
CA ASP A 60 -9.76 -6.44 -8.36
C ASP A 60 -11.20 -6.84 -7.94
N SER A 61 -11.32 -7.69 -6.92
CA SER A 61 -12.57 -8.26 -6.40
C SER A 61 -13.30 -9.23 -7.35
N ASP A 62 -12.68 -9.65 -8.45
CA ASP A 62 -13.22 -10.65 -9.38
C ASP A 62 -12.45 -11.97 -9.29
N THR A 63 -13.04 -12.96 -8.62
CA THR A 63 -12.42 -14.28 -8.46
C THR A 63 -12.39 -15.13 -9.73
N HIS A 64 -12.90 -14.65 -10.87
CA HIS A 64 -12.87 -15.38 -12.15
C HIS A 64 -11.65 -15.05 -13.01
N HIS A 65 -10.91 -13.99 -12.67
CA HIS A 65 -9.80 -13.51 -13.46
C HIS A 65 -8.64 -13.13 -12.55
N ASP A 66 -7.49 -13.78 -12.72
CA ASP A 66 -6.31 -13.49 -11.90
C ASP A 66 -5.43 -12.45 -12.61
N LEU A 67 -5.26 -11.28 -12.01
CA LEU A 67 -4.40 -10.22 -12.55
C LEU A 67 -2.95 -10.35 -12.06
N THR A 68 -2.01 -10.28 -12.99
CA THR A 68 -0.60 -10.03 -12.65
C THR A 68 -0.37 -8.55 -12.31
N ALA A 69 0.78 -8.25 -11.70
CA ALA A 69 1.17 -6.86 -11.43
C ALA A 69 1.23 -6.00 -12.71
N SER A 70 1.63 -6.58 -13.85
CA SER A 70 1.64 -5.87 -15.14
C SER A 70 0.26 -5.60 -15.72
N GLU A 71 -0.76 -6.35 -15.30
CA GLU A 71 -2.15 -6.18 -15.73
C GLU A 71 -2.95 -5.27 -14.79
N GLY A 72 -2.26 -4.64 -13.83
CA GLY A 72 -2.88 -3.75 -12.85
C GLY A 72 -3.31 -4.46 -11.56
N GLY A 73 -2.93 -5.72 -11.37
CA GLY A 73 -3.15 -6.42 -10.11
C GLY A 73 -2.28 -5.87 -8.98
N GLY A 74 -2.78 -6.00 -7.77
CA GLY A 74 -2.17 -5.58 -6.52
C GLY A 74 -3.16 -4.76 -5.69
N TYR A 75 -2.83 -4.51 -4.43
CA TYR A 75 -3.64 -3.64 -3.58
C TYR A 75 -2.77 -2.94 -2.55
N GLU A 76 -3.20 -1.74 -2.14
CA GLU A 76 -2.57 -1.02 -1.04
C GLU A 76 -3.02 -1.60 0.30
N ARG A 77 -2.08 -1.71 1.24
CA ARG A 77 -2.34 -2.21 2.59
C ARG A 77 -1.64 -1.33 3.60
N THR A 78 -2.29 -1.06 4.73
CA THR A 78 -1.62 -0.44 5.88
C THR A 78 -0.48 -1.32 6.39
N ASN A 79 0.57 -0.67 6.85
CA ASN A 79 1.68 -1.31 7.52
C ASN A 79 1.19 -1.98 8.80
N PRO A 80 1.72 -3.17 9.14
CA PRO A 80 1.46 -3.80 10.42
C PRO A 80 2.29 -3.11 11.52
N ASP A 81 2.06 -1.81 11.74
CA ASP A 81 2.79 -0.95 12.68
C ASP A 81 2.09 -0.77 14.04
N GLY A 82 0.84 -1.25 14.15
CA GLY A 82 0.04 -1.17 15.37
C GLY A 82 -0.66 0.18 15.56
N ASP A 83 -0.51 1.10 14.61
CA ASP A 83 -1.35 2.29 14.54
C ASP A 83 -2.66 1.92 13.85
N LEU A 84 -3.79 2.17 14.53
CA LEU A 84 -5.09 1.90 13.94
C LEU A 84 -5.61 3.11 13.17
N THR A 85 -5.08 4.31 13.43
CA THR A 85 -5.60 5.57 12.89
C THR A 85 -5.31 5.78 11.41
N ASN A 86 -4.36 5.02 10.85
CA ASN A 86 -3.95 5.08 9.45
C ASN A 86 -4.45 3.89 8.62
N ASN A 87 -5.38 3.07 9.14
CA ASN A 87 -5.92 1.97 8.35
C ASN A 87 -6.82 2.45 7.20
N LEU A 88 -6.63 1.86 6.03
CA LEU A 88 -7.46 2.11 4.84
C LEU A 88 -8.91 1.70 5.14
N GLY A 89 -9.82 2.68 5.28
CA GLY A 89 -11.24 2.45 5.58
C GLY A 89 -11.79 3.16 6.82
N PHE A 90 -11.03 4.05 7.48
CA PHE A 90 -11.55 4.95 8.49
C PHE A 90 -12.29 6.14 7.85
N ASP A 91 -13.56 5.94 7.49
CA ASP A 91 -14.51 7.03 7.26
C ASP A 91 -15.58 6.92 8.36
N PHE A 92 -15.79 7.98 9.15
CA PHE A 92 -16.68 8.03 10.31
C PHE A 92 -18.14 8.32 9.95
#